data_AF-A0A536Q1A2-F1
#
_entry.id   AF-A0A536Q1A2-F1
#
_cell.length_a   1.000
_cell.length_b   1.000
_cell.length_c   1.000
_cell.angle_alpha   90.00
_cell.angle_beta   90.00
_cell.angle_gamma   90.00
#
_symmetry.space_group_name_H-M   'P 1'
#
loop_
_entity.id
_entity.type
_entity.pdbx_description
1 polymer ?
#
loop_
_entity_poly.entity_id
_entity_poly.type
_entity_poly.pdbx_seq_one_letter_code
_entity_poly.pdbx_strand_id
1 'polypeptide(L)'
;MHGVEAFPQLRNQAFQHLVEHDGYRSIAIETDCLAALTVDAFVADGKGELGEVVRSGFSHGFEKAEANRELVDWMRRYNASLKASDRLSFYGFDAPM
;
A
#
# COMPACT_ATOMS: atom_id res chain seq x y z
N MET A 1 -16.12 -6.43 -7.61
CA MET A 1 -16.78 -5.14 -7.85
C MET A 1 -15.84 -4.05 -7.33
N HIS A 2 -15.31 -3.21 -8.21
CA HIS A 2 -14.48 -2.07 -7.78
C HIS A 2 -15.37 -0.89 -7.35
N GLY A 3 -14.88 -0.04 -6.45
CA GLY A 3 -15.58 1.18 -6.00
C GLY A 3 -16.49 1.02 -4.78
N VAL A 4 -16.53 -0.15 -4.13
CA VAL A 4 -17.20 -0.33 -2.83
C VAL A 4 -16.15 -0.22 -1.73
N GLU A 5 -16.19 0.86 -0.95
CA GLU A 5 -15.16 1.21 0.04
C GLU A 5 -14.93 0.11 1.11
N ALA A 6 -15.98 -0.63 1.46
CA ALA A 6 -15.90 -1.69 2.47
C ALA A 6 -14.94 -2.83 2.08
N PHE A 7 -14.74 -3.11 0.79
CA PHE A 7 -13.85 -4.20 0.38
C PHE A 7 -12.36 -3.86 0.56
N PRO A 8 -11.84 -2.71 0.08
CA PRO A 8 -10.51 -2.24 0.45
C PRO A 8 -10.27 -2.14 1.97
N GLN A 9 -11.27 -1.71 2.75
CA GLN A 9 -11.16 -1.66 4.21
C GLN A 9 -10.99 -3.05 4.83
N LEU A 10 -11.83 -4.01 4.42
CA LEU A 10 -11.70 -5.40 4.86
C LEU A 10 -10.36 -6.01 4.45
N ARG A 11 -9.89 -5.71 3.23
CA ARG A 11 -8.57 -6.10 2.75
C ARG A 11 -7.46 -5.56 3.64
N ASN A 12 -7.55 -4.31 4.08
CA ASN A 12 -6.56 -3.73 4.99
C ASN A 12 -6.53 -4.48 6.32
N GLN A 13 -7.71 -4.72 6.92
CA GLN A 13 -7.82 -5.47 8.18
C GLN A 13 -7.23 -6.88 8.05
N ALA A 14 -7.56 -7.58 6.97
CA ALA A 14 -7.02 -8.90 6.70
C ALA A 14 -5.49 -8.89 6.54
N PHE A 15 -4.94 -7.92 5.79
CA PHE A 15 -3.50 -7.81 5.61
C PHE A 15 -2.77 -7.48 6.92
N GLN A 16 -3.30 -6.56 7.73
CA GLN A 16 -2.75 -6.23 9.04
C GLN A 16 -2.66 -7.47 9.94
N HIS A 17 -3.73 -8.26 10.00
CA HIS A 17 -3.75 -9.51 10.75
C HIS A 17 -2.67 -10.49 10.26
N LEU A 18 -2.58 -10.72 8.94
CA LEU A 18 -1.59 -11.62 8.35
C LEU A 18 -0.14 -11.15 8.59
N VAL A 19 0.10 -9.85 8.63
CA VAL A 19 1.40 -9.26 8.95
C VAL A 19 1.78 -9.54 10.41
N GLU A 20 0.83 -9.30 11.32
CA GLU A 20 1.03 -9.38 12.77
C GLU A 20 1.11 -10.82 13.29
N HIS A 21 0.38 -11.75 12.67
CA HIS A 21 0.22 -13.11 13.18
C HIS A 21 0.82 -14.20 12.29
N ASP A 22 0.87 -13.99 10.97
CA ASP A 22 1.21 -15.05 10.01
C ASP A 22 2.52 -14.79 9.25
N GLY A 23 3.22 -13.69 9.58
CA GLY A 23 4.54 -13.39 9.02
C GLY A 23 4.53 -12.86 7.59
N TYR A 24 3.37 -12.42 7.07
CA TYR A 24 3.29 -11.82 5.74
C TYR A 24 4.05 -10.49 5.70
N ARG A 25 4.70 -10.21 4.57
CA ARG A 25 5.53 -8.99 4.40
C ARG A 25 5.24 -8.22 3.12
N SER A 26 4.27 -8.66 2.33
CA SER A 26 4.04 -8.07 1.01
C SER A 26 2.57 -8.01 0.69
N ILE A 27 2.17 -6.95 0.02
CA ILE A 27 0.85 -6.83 -0.59
C ILE A 27 0.99 -6.39 -2.04
N ALA A 28 0.21 -7.02 -2.93
CA ALA A 28 0.10 -6.64 -4.32
C ALA A 28 -1.32 -6.12 -4.59
N ILE A 29 -1.43 -4.93 -5.17
CA ILE A 29 -2.69 -4.29 -5.56
C ILE A 29 -2.76 -4.25 -7.09
N GLU A 30 -3.97 -4.36 -7.65
CA GLU A 30 -4.25 -4.18 -9.08
C GLU A 30 -4.05 -2.71 -9.48
N THR A 31 -2.80 -2.27 -9.47
CA THR A 31 -2.36 -0.97 -9.91
C THR A 31 -1.11 -1.14 -10.78
N ASP A 32 -0.87 -0.17 -11.64
CA ASP A 32 0.35 0.02 -12.41
C ASP A 32 1.60 -0.33 -11.56
N CYS A 33 2.35 -1.32 -12.05
CA CYS A 33 3.55 -1.84 -11.41
C CYS A 33 4.69 -0.81 -11.26
N LEU A 34 4.79 0.18 -12.15
CA LEU A 34 5.77 1.26 -12.07
C LEU A 34 5.32 2.36 -11.11
N ALA A 35 4.05 2.75 -11.15
CA ALA A 35 3.46 3.70 -10.21
C ALA A 35 3.62 3.21 -8.76
N ALA A 36 3.37 1.92 -8.53
CA ALA A 36 3.47 1.28 -7.23
C ALA A 36 4.87 1.40 -6.58
N LEU A 37 5.94 1.55 -7.36
CA LEU A 37 7.29 1.80 -6.83
C LEU A 37 7.36 3.08 -5.99
N THR A 38 6.52 4.06 -6.30
CA THR A 38 6.40 5.30 -5.50
C THR A 38 5.87 5.00 -4.12
N VAL A 39 4.87 4.11 -4.02
CA VAL A 39 4.28 3.70 -2.74
C VAL A 39 5.28 2.86 -1.96
N ASP A 40 5.93 1.89 -2.61
CA ASP A 40 6.93 1.02 -1.97
C ASP A 40 8.09 1.84 -1.36
N ALA A 41 8.64 2.79 -2.14
CA ALA A 41 9.68 3.68 -1.66
C ALA A 41 9.21 4.51 -0.44
N PHE A 42 8.01 5.08 -0.50
CA PHE A 42 7.45 5.87 0.60
C PHE A 42 7.23 5.03 1.87
N VAL A 43 6.68 3.83 1.77
CA VAL A 43 6.49 2.98 2.96
C VAL A 43 7.82 2.47 3.50
N ALA A 44 8.87 2.38 2.67
CA ALA A 44 10.19 1.95 3.08
C ALA A 44 10.99 3.04 3.81
N ASP A 45 11.02 4.28 3.28
CA ASP A 45 11.90 5.34 3.80
C ASP A 45 11.17 6.57 4.36
N GLY A 46 9.85 6.66 4.16
CA GLY A 46 9.00 7.73 4.66
C GLY A 46 9.21 9.09 4.00
N LYS A 47 9.92 9.17 2.87
CA LYS A 47 10.17 10.44 2.16
C LYS A 47 9.03 10.77 1.20
N GLY A 48 8.62 12.04 1.22
CA GLY A 48 7.55 12.56 0.38
C GLY A 48 6.27 12.80 1.19
N GLU A 49 5.28 13.36 0.52
CA GLU A 49 3.98 13.67 1.12
C GLU A 49 2.98 12.57 0.78
N LEU A 50 2.31 12.01 1.80
CA LEU A 50 1.35 10.91 1.64
C LEU A 50 0.32 11.19 0.53
N GLY A 51 -0.18 12.43 0.47
CA GLY A 51 -1.16 12.83 -0.55
C GLY A 51 -0.62 12.73 -1.98
N GLU A 52 0.63 13.10 -2.23
CA GLU A 52 1.25 12.94 -3.55
C GLU A 52 1.52 11.48 -3.87
N VAL A 53 2.05 10.74 -2.90
CA VAL A 53 2.35 9.30 -3.05
C VAL A 53 1.10 8.51 -3.40
N VAL A 54 -0.03 8.78 -2.75
CA VAL A 54 -1.30 8.13 -3.09
C VAL A 54 -1.79 8.55 -4.48
N ARG A 55 -1.64 9.83 -4.85
CA ARG A 55 -2.06 10.30 -6.18
C ARG A 55 -1.25 9.72 -7.33
N SER A 56 0.06 9.59 -7.18
CA SER A 56 0.95 9.12 -8.25
C SER A 56 1.27 7.64 -8.16
N GLY A 57 0.98 6.99 -7.03
CA GLY A 57 1.33 5.61 -6.75
C GLY A 57 0.21 4.60 -7.04
N PHE A 58 -0.99 5.10 -7.34
CA PHE A 58 -2.13 4.31 -7.74
C PHE A 58 -2.61 4.69 -9.15
N SER A 59 -3.29 3.75 -9.79
CA SER A 59 -3.91 3.89 -11.11
C SER A 59 -5.39 3.45 -11.01
N HIS A 60 -6.12 3.44 -12.13
CA HIS A 60 -7.53 2.97 -12.17
C HIS A 60 -8.51 3.74 -11.26
N GLY A 61 -8.15 4.94 -10.81
CA GLY A 61 -8.97 5.71 -9.86
C GLY A 61 -8.84 5.23 -8.41
N PHE A 62 -7.92 4.31 -8.11
CA PHE A 62 -7.74 3.74 -6.78
C PHE A 62 -7.09 4.73 -5.80
N GLU A 63 -6.51 5.82 -6.29
CA GLU A 63 -6.07 6.96 -5.47
C GLU A 63 -7.23 7.64 -4.72
N LYS A 64 -8.48 7.42 -5.16
CA LYS A 64 -9.70 8.00 -4.56
C LYS A 64 -10.27 7.18 -3.42
N ALA A 65 -9.84 5.93 -3.24
CA ALA A 65 -10.28 5.10 -2.14
C ALA A 65 -9.52 5.47 -0.87
N GLU A 66 -10.21 5.95 0.16
CA GLU A 66 -9.60 6.35 1.44
C GLU A 66 -8.88 5.17 2.09
N ALA A 67 -9.41 3.96 1.96
CA ALA A 67 -8.75 2.75 2.43
C ALA A 67 -7.35 2.53 1.82
N ASN A 68 -7.10 2.93 0.57
CA ASN A 68 -5.76 2.83 0.00
C ASN A 68 -4.80 3.84 0.66
N ARG A 69 -5.26 5.06 0.93
CA ARG A 69 -4.50 6.05 1.70
C ARG A 69 -4.20 5.55 3.11
N GLU A 70 -5.20 4.99 3.80
CA GLU A 70 -5.05 4.41 5.15
C GLU A 70 -4.06 3.25 5.19
N LEU A 71 -4.08 2.39 4.17
CA LEU A 71 -3.13 1.29 4.04
C LEU A 71 -1.69 1.80 3.95
N VAL A 72 -1.44 2.79 3.07
CA VAL A 72 -0.11 3.35 2.87
C VAL A 72 0.40 4.06 4.13
N ASP A 73 -0.45 4.84 4.81
CA ASP A 73 -0.07 5.46 6.08
C ASP A 73 0.26 4.43 7.17
N TRP A 74 -0.57 3.39 7.30
CA TRP A 74 -0.33 2.31 8.25
C TRP A 74 0.98 1.58 7.95
N MET A 75 1.21 1.16 6.69
CA MET A 75 2.44 0.47 6.29
C MET A 75 3.69 1.32 6.61
N ARG A 76 3.65 2.62 6.31
CA ARG A 76 4.74 3.55 6.62
C ARG A 76 5.00 3.62 8.13
N ARG A 77 3.94 3.75 8.95
CA ARG A 77 4.08 3.78 10.42
C ARG A 77 4.61 2.47 10.98
N TYR A 78 4.14 1.34 10.45
CA TYR A 78 4.60 0.01 10.84
C TYR A 78 6.10 -0.17 10.52
N ASN A 79 6.50 0.14 9.29
CA ASN A 79 7.89 0.04 8.82
C ASN A 79 8.87 0.95 9.57
N ALA A 80 8.42 2.08 10.10
CA ALA A 80 9.27 3.00 10.87
C ALA A 80 9.87 2.35 12.13
N SER A 81 9.24 1.30 12.65
CA SER A 81 9.73 0.54 13.81
C SER A 81 10.62 -0.65 13.44
N LEU A 82 10.74 -0.98 12.16
CA LEU A 82 11.36 -2.21 11.68
C LEU A 82 12.73 -2.00 11.03
N LYS A 83 13.57 -3.04 11.12
CA LYS A 83 14.80 -3.15 10.34
C LYS A 83 14.46 -3.30 8.86
N ALA A 84 15.35 -2.83 7.99
CA ALA A 84 15.12 -2.86 6.54
C ALA A 84 14.76 -4.25 5.99
N SER A 85 15.34 -5.33 6.54
CA SER A 85 15.04 -6.72 6.14
C SER A 85 13.64 -7.19 6.47
N ASP A 86 12.97 -6.53 7.42
CA ASP A 86 11.70 -6.99 7.99
C ASP A 86 10.53 -6.09 7.55
N ARG A 87 10.81 -5.02 6.80
CA ARG A 87 9.82 -4.05 6.34
C ARG A 87 8.84 -4.68 5.38
N LEU A 88 7.61 -4.17 5.44
CA LEU A 88 6.56 -4.47 4.49
C LEU A 88 6.88 -3.84 3.13
N SER A 89 6.60 -4.57 2.07
CA SER A 89 6.73 -4.12 0.68
C SER A 89 5.37 -4.01 0.00
N PHE A 90 5.27 -3.05 -0.91
CA PHE A 90 4.09 -2.77 -1.70
C PHE A 90 4.36 -3.05 -3.18
N TYR A 91 3.43 -3.71 -3.85
CA TYR A 91 3.55 -4.04 -5.27
C TYR A 91 2.29 -3.66 -6.04
N GLY A 92 2.49 -3.25 -7.28
CA GLY A 92 1.46 -3.22 -8.32
C GLY A 92 1.67 -4.42 -9.23
N PHE A 93 0.59 -5.11 -9.63
CA PHE A 93 0.69 -6.24 -10.55
C PHE A 93 0.12 -5.97 -11.94
N ASP A 94 -0.40 -4.76 -12.17
CA ASP A 94 -0.99 -4.42 -13.48
C ASP A 94 0.02 -3.75 -14.42
N ALA A 95 -0.29 -3.79 -15.71
CA ALA A 95 0.50 -3.16 -16.74
C ALA A 95 0.54 -1.63 -16.57
N PRO A 96 1.62 -0.97 -17.01
CA PRO A 96 1.70 0.48 -16.92
C PRO A 96 0.62 1.21 -17.73
N MET A 97 0.09 2.33 -17.22
CA MET A 97 -0.92 3.18 -17.87
C MET A 97 -0.42 4.58 -18.24
#